data_AF-A0A532CQ07-F1
#
_entry.id   AF-A0A532CQ07-F1
#
_cell.length_a   1.000
_cell.length_b   1.000
_cell.length_c   1.000
_cell.angle_alpha   90.00
_cell.angle_beta   90.00
_cell.angle_gamma   90.00
#
_symmetry.space_group_name_H-M   'P 1'
#
loop_
_entity.id
_entity.type
_entity.pdbx_description
1 polymer ?
#
loop_
_entity_poly.entity_id
_entity_poly.type
_entity_poly.pdbx_seq_one_letter_code
_entity_poly.pdbx_strand_id
1 'polypeptide(L)'
;MVDIVSSEAGIPRPEHPLDRPNGTGKWFLPAFAVIILGGLAYVGYALGQDLTSTVAVPWILLGLALLIALGFEFVNGFHDTANAVATVIYTHSMPAELAVMWSGFFNFLGVLTASGAVAFGII
;
A
#
# COMPACT_ATOMS: atom_id res chain seq x y z
N MET A 1 -19.03 -6.92 24.54
CA MET A 1 -19.79 -6.94 25.82
C MET A 1 -19.67 -8.28 26.57
N VAL A 2 -19.19 -9.37 25.94
CA VAL A 2 -19.10 -10.70 26.58
C VAL A 2 -17.86 -10.89 27.45
N ASP A 3 -16.78 -10.12 27.23
CA ASP A 3 -15.48 -10.37 27.88
C ASP A 3 -15.33 -9.83 29.30
N ILE A 4 -16.23 -8.94 29.75
CA ILE A 4 -16.15 -8.34 31.10
C ILE A 4 -16.77 -9.27 32.16
N VAL A 5 -17.81 -10.03 31.80
CA VAL A 5 -18.51 -10.94 32.74
C VAL A 5 -17.66 -12.17 33.08
N SER A 6 -16.82 -12.64 32.16
CA SER A 6 -16.01 -13.83 32.35
C SER A 6 -14.71 -13.57 33.14
N SER A 7 -14.28 -12.31 33.24
CA SER A 7 -13.07 -11.93 33.99
C SER A 7 -13.31 -11.90 35.52
N GLU A 8 -14.56 -11.75 35.97
CA GLU A 8 -14.91 -11.74 37.40
C GLU A 8 -15.28 -13.12 37.95
N ALA A 9 -15.54 -14.11 37.08
CA ALA A 9 -16.16 -15.39 37.46
C ALA A 9 -15.19 -16.52 37.85
N GLY A 10 -13.87 -16.30 37.87
CA GLY A 10 -12.90 -17.29 38.37
C GLY A 10 -12.93 -18.67 37.69
N ILE A 11 -13.48 -18.79 36.47
CA ILE A 11 -13.66 -20.06 35.78
C ILE A 11 -12.31 -20.57 35.27
N PRO A 12 -11.85 -21.78 35.67
CA PRO A 12 -10.65 -22.38 35.10
C PRO A 12 -10.83 -22.59 33.59
N ARG A 13 -10.03 -21.91 32.77
CA ARG A 13 -10.04 -22.11 31.32
C ARG A 13 -9.33 -23.43 31.01
N PRO A 14 -9.94 -24.36 30.25
CA PRO A 14 -9.24 -25.55 29.78
C PRO A 14 -8.06 -25.13 28.91
N GLU A 15 -6.89 -25.70 29.18
CA GLU A 15 -5.65 -25.46 28.43
C GLU A 15 -5.84 -25.82 26.95
N HIS A 16 -5.72 -24.81 26.08
CA HIS A 16 -5.97 -24.99 24.65
C HIS A 16 -4.71 -25.62 24.01
N PRO A 17 -4.81 -26.64 23.14
CA PRO A 17 -3.65 -27.27 22.50
C PRO A 17 -2.73 -26.33 21.68
N LEU A 18 -3.19 -25.10 21.41
CA LEU A 18 -2.44 -24.04 20.72
C LEU A 18 -1.56 -23.19 21.65
N ASP A 19 -1.71 -23.34 22.97
CA ASP A 19 -0.87 -22.65 23.97
C ASP A 19 0.52 -23.30 24.11
N ARG A 20 0.76 -24.39 23.36
CA ARG A 20 2.07 -25.02 23.27
C ARG A 20 2.99 -24.15 22.40
N PRO A 21 4.11 -23.63 22.93
CA PRO A 21 5.08 -22.92 22.11
C PRO A 21 5.69 -23.92 21.10
N ASN A 22 5.19 -23.89 19.87
CA ASN A 22 5.72 -24.70 18.77
C ASN A 22 7.19 -24.31 18.51
N GLY A 23 8.13 -25.14 18.97
CA GLY A 23 9.58 -24.93 18.84
C GLY A 23 10.08 -24.89 17.39
N THR A 24 9.26 -25.33 16.43
CA THR A 24 9.55 -25.33 14.99
C THR A 24 9.68 -23.92 14.40
N GLY A 25 8.93 -22.94 14.92
CA GLY A 25 8.98 -21.56 14.44
C GLY A 25 10.31 -20.84 14.74
N LYS A 26 11.05 -21.31 15.76
CA LYS A 26 12.31 -20.69 16.21
C LYS A 26 13.45 -20.83 15.21
N TRP A 27 13.44 -21.88 14.40
CA TRP A 27 14.47 -22.14 13.38
C TRP A 27 14.02 -21.74 11.97
N PHE A 28 12.72 -21.76 11.72
CA PHE A 28 12.15 -21.28 10.47
C PHE A 28 12.42 -19.78 10.25
N LEU A 29 12.19 -18.97 11.28
CA LEU A 29 12.34 -17.52 11.18
C LEU A 29 13.78 -17.06 10.85
N PRO A 30 14.85 -17.53 11.51
CA PRO A 30 16.21 -17.15 11.14
C PRO A 30 16.64 -17.71 9.77
N ALA A 31 16.24 -18.93 9.42
CA ALA A 31 16.56 -19.50 8.10
C ALA A 31 15.90 -18.70 6.97
N PHE A 32 14.64 -18.32 7.15
CA PHE A 32 13.90 -17.46 6.23
C PHE A 32 14.54 -16.07 6.12
N ALA A 33 14.93 -15.48 7.26
CA ALA A 33 15.62 -14.19 7.28
C ALA A 33 16.98 -14.22 6.56
N VAL A 34 17.76 -15.30 6.72
CA VAL A 34 19.05 -15.47 6.02
C VAL A 34 18.85 -15.60 4.51
N ILE A 35 17.82 -16.33 4.07
CA ILE A 35 17.48 -16.45 2.65
C ILE A 35 17.08 -15.10 2.07
N ILE A 36 16.27 -14.31 2.79
CA ILE A 36 15.89 -12.96 2.35
C ILE A 36 17.12 -12.04 2.30
N LEU A 37 17.97 -12.05 3.33
CA LEU A 37 19.18 -11.22 3.36
C LEU A 37 20.16 -11.60 2.24
N GLY A 38 20.34 -12.89 1.98
CA GLY A 38 21.15 -13.38 0.87
C GLY A 38 20.57 -13.01 -0.50
N GLY A 39 19.25 -13.13 -0.66
CA GLY A 39 18.54 -12.69 -1.87
C GLY A 39 18.68 -11.18 -2.11
N LEU A 40 18.50 -10.36 -1.07
CA LEU A 40 18.67 -8.91 -1.14
C LEU A 40 20.11 -8.51 -1.48
N ALA A 41 21.10 -9.16 -0.87
CA ALA A 41 22.50 -8.92 -1.17
C ALA A 41 22.85 -9.29 -2.62
N TYR A 42 22.31 -10.40 -3.12
CA TYR A 42 22.50 -10.83 -4.51
C TYR A 42 21.84 -9.84 -5.50
N VAL A 43 20.61 -9.41 -5.23
CA VAL A 43 19.91 -8.40 -6.05
C VAL A 43 20.68 -7.08 -6.05
N GLY A 44 21.19 -6.62 -4.90
CA GLY A 44 22.00 -5.40 -4.82
C GLY A 44 23.30 -5.51 -5.63
N TYR A 45 23.97 -6.67 -5.57
CA TYR A 45 25.18 -6.92 -6.35
C TYR A 45 24.91 -6.96 -7.87
N ALA A 46 23.88 -7.71 -8.29
CA ALA A 46 23.48 -7.81 -9.70
C ALA A 46 23.07 -6.44 -10.26
N LEU A 47 22.29 -5.67 -9.49
CA LEU A 47 21.88 -4.32 -9.87
C LEU A 47 23.07 -3.38 -10.01
N GLY A 48 24.08 -3.46 -9.12
CA GLY A 48 25.30 -2.64 -9.24
C GLY A 48 26.10 -2.92 -10.51
N GLN A 49 26.11 -4.17 -10.98
CA GLN A 49 26.74 -4.54 -12.25
C GLN A 49 25.94 -4.04 -13.45
N ASP A 50 24.61 -4.14 -13.39
CA ASP A 50 23.72 -3.66 -14.45
C ASP A 50 23.78 -2.13 -14.59
N LEU A 51 23.83 -1.40 -13.47
CA LEU A 51 23.94 0.07 -13.45
C LEU A 51 25.27 0.59 -14.02
N THR A 52 26.35 -0.21 -13.96
CA THR A 52 27.66 0.17 -14.52
C THR A 52 27.69 0.11 -16.06
N SER A 53 26.73 -0.60 -16.66
CA SER A 53 26.72 -0.92 -18.11
C SER A 53 25.72 -0.09 -18.93
N THR A 54 25.05 0.90 -18.32
CA THR A 54 23.73 1.29 -18.82
C THR A 54 23.69 2.62 -19.57
N VAL A 55 23.32 2.53 -20.85
CA VAL A 55 22.85 3.63 -21.71
C VAL A 55 21.37 3.40 -22.08
N ALA A 56 20.57 4.47 -22.02
CA ALA A 56 19.15 4.59 -22.42
C ALA A 56 18.07 3.79 -21.68
N VAL A 57 18.30 2.54 -21.27
CA VAL A 57 17.24 1.65 -20.73
C VAL A 57 16.48 2.21 -19.50
N PRO A 58 17.14 2.78 -18.46
CA PRO A 58 16.46 3.29 -17.27
C PRO A 58 15.61 4.51 -17.57
N TRP A 59 16.00 5.33 -18.54
CA TRP A 59 15.23 6.50 -18.97
C TRP A 59 13.94 6.07 -19.68
N ILE A 60 14.00 5.00 -20.48
CA ILE A 60 12.82 4.42 -21.13
C ILE A 60 11.89 3.79 -20.08
N LEU A 61 12.44 3.03 -19.14
CA LEU A 61 11.67 2.43 -18.05
C LEU A 61 11.06 3.49 -17.13
N LEU A 62 11.79 4.57 -16.84
CA LEU A 62 11.28 5.71 -16.07
C LEU A 62 10.12 6.38 -16.81
N GLY A 63 10.27 6.66 -18.11
CA GLY A 63 9.20 7.24 -18.93
C GLY A 63 7.95 6.34 -18.96
N LEU A 64 8.14 5.03 -19.12
CA LEU A 64 7.05 4.06 -19.11
C LEU A 64 6.37 3.99 -17.72
N ALA A 65 7.15 3.96 -16.64
CA ALA A 65 6.62 3.95 -15.28
C ALA A 65 5.83 5.23 -14.98
N LEU A 66 6.33 6.40 -15.39
CA LEU A 66 5.61 7.67 -15.23
C LEU A 66 4.29 7.67 -16.01
N LEU A 67 4.29 7.14 -17.23
CA LEU A 67 3.10 7.04 -18.07
C LEU A 67 2.05 6.13 -17.44
N ILE A 68 2.46 4.96 -16.94
CA ILE A 68 1.54 4.02 -16.26
C ILE A 68 1.02 4.63 -14.95
N ALA A 69 1.89 5.26 -14.16
CA ALA A 69 1.49 5.90 -12.91
C ALA A 69 0.49 7.05 -13.14
N LEU A 70 0.77 7.94 -14.10
CA LEU A 70 -0.15 9.00 -14.52
C LEU A 70 -1.47 8.43 -15.07
N GLY A 71 -1.40 7.35 -15.84
CA GLY A 71 -2.58 6.69 -16.40
C GLY A 71 -3.48 6.07 -15.30
N PHE A 72 -2.87 5.40 -14.32
CA PHE A 72 -3.59 4.83 -13.19
C PHE A 72 -4.23 5.93 -12.33
N GLU A 73 -3.47 6.98 -12.00
CA GLU A 73 -3.96 8.11 -11.23
C GLU A 73 -5.11 8.84 -11.93
N PHE A 74 -5.03 8.99 -13.25
CA PHE A 74 -6.11 9.58 -14.04
C PHE A 74 -7.41 8.75 -13.96
N VAL A 75 -7.32 7.43 -14.09
CA VAL A 75 -8.51 6.55 -13.97
C VAL A 75 -9.10 6.62 -12.57
N ASN A 76 -8.26 6.58 -11.53
CA ASN A 76 -8.73 6.74 -10.15
C ASN A 76 -9.40 8.09 -9.93
N GLY A 77 -8.79 9.19 -10.38
CA GLY A 77 -9.34 10.54 -10.26
C GLY A 77 -10.67 10.73 -11.00
N PHE A 78 -10.89 10.05 -12.13
CA PHE A 78 -12.16 10.09 -12.84
C PHE A 78 -13.28 9.39 -12.04
N HIS A 79 -12.97 8.25 -11.43
CA HIS A 79 -13.90 7.52 -10.58
C HIS A 79 -14.25 8.30 -9.30
N ASP A 80 -13.26 8.89 -8.65
CA ASP A 80 -13.46 9.71 -7.44
C ASP A 80 -14.29 10.95 -7.76
N THR A 81 -14.00 11.59 -8.89
CA THR A 81 -14.76 12.76 -9.36
C THR A 81 -16.19 12.39 -9.68
N ALA A 82 -16.46 11.26 -10.35
CA ALA A 82 -17.82 10.83 -10.65
C ALA A 82 -18.65 10.62 -9.37
N ASN A 83 -18.05 10.01 -8.34
CA ASN A 83 -18.71 9.76 -7.07
C ASN A 83 -18.97 11.06 -6.28
N ALA A 84 -18.00 11.96 -6.22
CA ALA A 84 -18.14 13.23 -5.52
C ALA A 84 -19.13 14.16 -6.23
N VAL A 85 -18.99 14.32 -7.55
CA VAL A 85 -19.83 15.20 -8.37
C VAL A 85 -21.28 14.75 -8.38
N ALA A 86 -21.56 13.44 -8.38
CA ALA A 86 -22.92 12.92 -8.31
C ALA A 86 -23.68 13.44 -7.07
N THR A 87 -23.04 13.48 -5.91
CA THR A 87 -23.65 13.98 -4.67
C THR A 87 -23.86 15.50 -4.70
N VAL A 88 -22.88 16.25 -5.21
CA VAL A 88 -22.92 17.72 -5.27
C VAL A 88 -24.00 18.21 -6.24
N ILE A 89 -24.12 17.54 -7.39
CA ILE A 89 -25.18 17.83 -8.38
C ILE A 89 -26.54 17.45 -7.82
N TYR A 90 -26.69 16.25 -7.24
CA TYR A 90 -27.98 15.79 -6.70
C TYR A 90 -28.53 16.72 -5.61
N THR A 91 -27.64 17.19 -4.73
CA THR A 91 -27.99 18.13 -3.64
C THR A 91 -28.10 19.58 -4.10
N HIS A 92 -27.80 19.88 -5.36
CA HIS A 92 -27.77 21.25 -5.91
C HIS A 92 -26.88 22.21 -5.11
N SER A 93 -25.80 21.69 -4.53
CA SER A 93 -24.91 22.46 -3.67
C SER A 93 -23.96 23.37 -4.47
N MET A 94 -23.63 23.00 -5.71
CA MET A 94 -22.74 23.73 -6.61
C MET A 94 -23.00 23.34 -8.08
N PRO A 95 -22.75 24.24 -9.07
CA PRO A 95 -22.77 23.88 -10.49
C PRO A 95 -21.81 22.73 -10.83
N ALA A 96 -22.21 21.88 -11.79
CA ALA A 96 -21.48 20.67 -12.16
C ALA A 96 -20.04 20.96 -12.62
N GLU A 97 -19.84 22.04 -13.37
CA GLU A 97 -18.54 22.43 -13.90
C GLU A 97 -17.56 22.79 -12.77
N LEU A 98 -18.04 23.52 -11.76
CA LEU A 98 -17.23 23.88 -10.60
C LEU A 98 -16.96 22.66 -9.71
N ALA A 99 -17.93 21.75 -9.55
CA ALA A 99 -17.74 20.53 -8.78
C ALA A 99 -16.63 19.64 -9.38
N VAL A 100 -16.58 19.51 -10.70
CA VAL A 100 -15.53 18.77 -11.41
C VAL A 100 -14.18 19.44 -11.24
N MET A 101 -14.10 20.77 -11.38
CA MET A 101 -12.86 21.52 -11.15
C MET A 101 -12.34 21.35 -9.71
N TRP A 102 -13.22 21.45 -8.71
CA TRP A 102 -12.85 21.27 -7.31
C TRP A 102 -12.39 19.84 -7.02
N SER A 103 -13.05 18.83 -7.58
CA SER A 103 -12.63 17.44 -7.44
C SER A 103 -11.25 17.20 -8.06
N GLY A 104 -11.01 17.71 -9.28
CA GLY A 104 -9.70 17.60 -9.93
C GLY A 104 -8.59 18.29 -9.14
N PHE A 105 -8.89 19.47 -8.56
CA PHE A 105 -7.95 20.17 -7.69
C PHE A 105 -7.57 19.33 -6.45
N PHE A 106 -8.56 18.76 -5.74
CA PHE A 106 -8.29 17.94 -4.56
C PHE A 106 -7.63 16.59 -4.89
N ASN A 107 -7.95 15.96 -6.02
CA ASN A 107 -7.27 14.73 -6.46
C ASN A 107 -5.79 15.01 -6.76
N PHE A 108 -5.48 16.09 -7.46
CA PHE A 108 -4.09 16.51 -7.71
C PHE A 108 -3.36 16.86 -6.41
N LEU A 109 -4.02 17.58 -5.50
CA LEU A 109 -3.44 17.95 -4.21
C LEU A 109 -3.20 16.71 -3.33
N GLY A 110 -4.05 15.69 -3.44
CA GLY A 110 -3.85 14.38 -2.87
C GLY A 110 -2.53 13.76 -3.32
N VAL A 111 -2.25 13.73 -4.63
CA VAL A 111 -0.98 13.20 -5.16
C VAL A 111 0.23 14.04 -4.73
N LEU A 112 0.12 15.37 -4.71
CA LEU A 112 1.21 16.26 -4.29
C LEU A 112 1.55 16.16 -2.80
N THR A 113 0.54 15.93 -1.95
CA THR A 113 0.70 15.84 -0.50
C THR A 113 0.81 14.41 0.01
N ALA A 114 0.49 13.42 -0.83
CA ALA A 114 0.64 12.01 -0.53
C ALA A 114 2.11 11.72 -0.23
N SER A 115 2.33 11.07 0.91
CA SER A 115 3.66 10.57 1.24
C SER A 115 3.88 9.22 0.54
N GLY A 116 5.15 8.90 0.27
CA GLY A 116 5.55 7.57 -0.21
C GLY A 116 5.17 6.43 0.75
N ALA A 117 4.65 6.72 1.95
CA ALA A 117 4.18 5.70 2.89
C ALA A 117 3.09 4.79 2.29
N VAL A 118 2.23 5.31 1.40
CA VAL A 118 1.25 4.46 0.69
C VAL A 118 1.95 3.50 -0.28
N ALA A 119 3.02 3.96 -0.94
CA ALA A 119 3.82 3.13 -1.85
C ALA A 119 4.67 2.09 -1.09
N PHE A 120 5.20 2.44 0.09
CA PHE A 120 5.97 1.52 0.94
C PHE A 120 5.10 0.54 1.73
N GLY A 121 3.83 0.85 1.97
CA GLY A 121 2.89 -0.03 2.69
C GLY A 121 2.42 -1.25 1.88
N ILE A 122 2.75 -1.33 0.59
CA ILE A 122 2.45 -2.47 -0.29
C ILE A 122 3.59 -3.52 -0.24
N ILE A 123 4.72 -3.22 0.41
CA ILE A 123 5.86 -4.14 0.64
C ILE A 123 5.76 -4.71 2.06
#